data_AF-A0A6P8FFM7-F1
#
_entry.id   AF-A0A6P8FFM7-F1
#
_cell.length_a   1.000
_cell.length_b   1.000
_cell.length_c   1.000
_cell.angle_alpha   90.00
_cell.angle_beta   90.00
_cell.angle_gamma   90.00
#
_symmetry.space_group_name_H-M   'P 1'
#
loop_
_entity.id
_entity.type
_entity.pdbx_description
1 polymer ?
#
loop_
_entity_poly.entity_id
_entity_poly.type
_entity_poly.pdbx_seq_one_letter_code
_entity_poly.pdbx_strand_id
1 'polypeptide(L)'
;MEPDLAANEAKLMRKIQLLCVMEVTLTHPANNRQLTFQEIAQSAKIPVNEVELLVMKALSVGLIKGNIDEIDKKVQMTWVQPRVLDLNQVRAVN
;
A
#
# COMPACT_ATOMS: atom_id res chain seq x y z
N MET A 1 -23.46 -6.88 -16.22
CA MET A 1 -22.33 -6.01 -15.83
C MET A 1 -21.94 -5.21 -17.04
N GLU A 2 -21.58 -3.94 -16.83
CA GLU A 2 -21.08 -3.08 -17.89
C GLU A 2 -19.79 -3.71 -18.48
N PRO A 3 -19.68 -3.88 -19.81
CA PRO A 3 -18.65 -4.70 -20.44
C PRO A 3 -17.22 -4.16 -20.24
N ASP A 4 -17.05 -2.84 -20.14
CA ASP A 4 -15.75 -2.23 -19.88
C ASP A 4 -15.30 -2.47 -18.43
N LEU A 5 -16.23 -2.48 -17.48
CA LEU A 5 -15.95 -2.83 -16.09
C LEU A 5 -15.45 -4.27 -15.95
N ALA A 6 -16.11 -5.22 -16.62
CA ALA A 6 -15.70 -6.63 -16.61
C ALA A 6 -14.33 -6.83 -17.28
N ALA A 7 -14.07 -6.13 -18.39
CA ALA A 7 -12.78 -6.20 -19.08
C ALA A 7 -11.61 -5.62 -18.25
N ASN A 8 -11.90 -4.67 -17.36
CA ASN A 8 -10.87 -3.99 -16.55
C ASN A 8 -10.82 -4.45 -15.09
N GLU A 9 -11.62 -5.44 -14.68
CA GLU A 9 -11.77 -5.88 -13.29
C GLU A 9 -10.41 -6.18 -12.63
N ALA A 10 -9.57 -7.01 -13.26
CA ALA A 10 -8.25 -7.36 -12.74
C ALA A 10 -7.33 -6.14 -12.55
N LYS A 11 -7.40 -5.18 -13.48
CA LYS A 11 -6.61 -3.94 -13.43
C LYS A 11 -7.09 -3.03 -12.30
N LEU A 12 -8.40 -2.93 -12.10
CA LEU A 12 -9.01 -2.17 -11.01
C LEU A 12 -8.66 -2.78 -9.66
N MET A 13 -8.76 -4.10 -9.52
CA MET A 13 -8.36 -4.81 -8.30
C MET A 13 -6.89 -4.58 -7.97
N ARG A 14 -6.00 -4.63 -8.95
CA ARG A 14 -4.58 -4.32 -8.70
C ARG A 14 -4.36 -2.88 -8.27
N LYS A 15 -5.12 -1.95 -8.83
CA LYS A 15 -5.07 -0.54 -8.41
C LYS A 15 -5.50 -0.40 -6.97
N ILE A 16 -6.62 -1.03 -6.56
CA ILE A 16 -7.12 -1.02 -5.18
C ILE A 16 -6.08 -1.58 -4.20
N GLN A 17 -5.45 -2.71 -4.52
CA GLN A 17 -4.39 -3.29 -3.69
C GLN A 17 -3.22 -2.34 -3.49
N LEU A 18 -2.77 -1.66 -4.56
CA LEU A 18 -1.70 -0.65 -4.46
C LEU A 18 -2.13 0.56 -3.62
N LEU A 19 -3.40 0.99 -3.73
CA LEU A 19 -3.92 2.08 -2.89
C LEU A 19 -3.93 1.70 -1.42
N CYS A 20 -4.27 0.45 -1.11
CA CYS A 20 -4.31 -0.05 0.25
C CYS A 20 -2.93 0.02 0.92
N VAL A 21 -1.85 -0.39 0.23
CA VAL A 21 -0.48 -0.27 0.76
C VAL A 21 -0.13 1.18 1.12
N MET A 22 -0.54 2.13 0.29
CA MET A 22 -0.30 3.55 0.56
C MET A 22 -1.09 4.03 1.78
N GLU A 23 -2.35 3.62 1.91
CA GLU A 23 -3.21 4.03 3.02
C GLU A 23 -2.72 3.47 4.36
N VAL A 24 -2.35 2.19 4.42
CA VAL A 24 -1.78 1.57 5.62
C VAL A 24 -0.46 2.25 6.01
N THR A 25 0.33 2.70 5.03
CA THR A 25 1.57 3.46 5.30
C THR A 25 1.29 4.86 5.87
N LEU A 26 0.18 5.49 5.47
CA LEU A 26 -0.22 6.82 5.93
C LEU A 26 -0.86 6.82 7.32
N THR A 27 -1.58 5.76 7.68
CA THR A 27 -2.20 5.62 9.02
C THR A 27 -1.17 5.39 10.12
N HIS A 28 0.04 4.95 9.77
CA HIS A 28 1.13 4.77 10.73
C HIS A 28 1.87 6.10 10.99
N PRO A 29 2.12 6.45 12.26
CA PRO A 29 2.84 7.66 12.62
C PRO A 29 4.23 7.66 11.96
N ALA A 30 4.67 8.84 11.49
CA ALA A 30 5.91 8.99 10.72
C ALA A 30 7.16 8.44 11.43
N ASN A 31 7.14 8.38 12.76
CA ASN A 31 8.25 7.90 13.58
C ASN A 31 8.41 6.37 13.57
N ASN A 32 7.40 5.60 13.15
CA ASN A 32 7.51 4.15 13.08
C ASN A 32 6.61 3.55 11.99
N ARG A 33 7.07 3.61 10.74
CA ARG A 33 6.37 3.02 9.58
C ARG A 33 6.97 1.66 9.19
N GLN A 34 7.03 0.77 10.17
CA GLN A 34 7.33 -0.64 9.94
C GLN A 34 6.02 -1.41 9.82
N LEU A 35 5.82 -2.12 8.71
CA LEU A 35 4.64 -2.95 8.46
C LEU A 35 5.05 -4.40 8.26
N THR A 36 4.34 -5.33 8.87
CA THR A 36 4.53 -6.76 8.62
C THR A 36 3.83 -7.18 7.34
N PHE A 37 4.30 -8.27 6.72
CA PHE A 37 3.63 -8.83 5.54
C PHE A 37 2.19 -9.28 5.87
N GLN A 38 1.94 -9.73 7.10
CA GLN A 38 0.61 -10.14 7.55
C GLN A 38 -0.37 -8.95 7.57
N GLU A 39 0.04 -7.81 8.13
CA GLU A 39 -0.79 -6.60 8.14
C GLU A 39 -1.12 -6.15 6.71
N ILE A 40 -0.13 -6.13 5.82
CA ILE A 40 -0.34 -5.75 4.41
C ILE A 40 -1.26 -6.75 3.71
N ALA A 41 -1.07 -8.07 3.92
CA ALA A 41 -1.91 -9.11 3.35
C ALA A 41 -3.37 -8.97 3.77
N GLN A 42 -3.61 -8.74 5.06
CA GLN A 42 -4.95 -8.58 5.62
C GLN A 42 -5.65 -7.33 5.06
N SER A 43 -4.95 -6.20 5.01
CA SER A 43 -5.52 -4.95 4.49
C SER A 43 -5.77 -5.02 2.98
N ALA A 44 -4.81 -5.52 2.20
CA ALA A 44 -4.91 -5.59 0.74
C ALA A 44 -5.73 -6.81 0.26
N LYS A 45 -6.17 -7.69 1.17
CA LYS A 45 -6.92 -8.92 0.90
C LYS A 45 -6.23 -9.80 -0.13
N ILE A 46 -4.94 -10.02 0.07
CA ILE A 46 -4.11 -10.90 -0.77
C ILE A 46 -3.42 -11.96 0.08
N PRO A 47 -3.00 -13.08 -0.53
CA PRO A 47 -2.10 -14.02 0.09
C PRO A 47 -0.78 -13.37 0.51
N VAL A 48 -0.21 -13.81 1.64
CA VAL A 48 1.06 -13.28 2.19
C VAL A 48 2.23 -13.41 1.22
N ASN A 49 2.26 -14.48 0.42
CA ASN A 49 3.27 -14.71 -0.63
C ASN A 49 3.18 -13.72 -1.80
N GLU A 50 2.06 -13.01 -1.97
CA GLU A 50 1.91 -11.98 -3.01
C GLU A 50 2.27 -10.57 -2.52
N VAL A 51 2.45 -10.40 -1.20
CA VAL A 51 2.72 -9.10 -0.58
C VAL A 51 4.02 -8.51 -1.10
N GLU A 52 5.08 -9.30 -1.16
CA GLU A 52 6.38 -8.85 -1.63
C GLU A 52 6.30 -8.27 -3.05
N LEU A 53 5.66 -8.99 -3.97
CA LEU A 53 5.48 -8.54 -5.35
C LEU A 53 4.61 -7.27 -5.43
N LEU A 54 3.61 -7.13 -4.56
CA LEU A 54 2.79 -5.92 -4.46
C LEU A 54 3.61 -4.71 -3.97
N VAL A 55 4.41 -4.90 -2.93
CA VAL A 55 5.27 -3.85 -2.36
C VAL A 55 6.35 -3.45 -3.35
N MET A 56 7.02 -4.42 -4.00
CA MET A 56 7.97 -4.17 -5.09
C MET A 56 7.34 -3.33 -6.20
N LYS A 57 6.11 -3.66 -6.62
CA LYS A 57 5.42 -2.88 -7.65
C LYS A 57 5.12 -1.45 -7.20
N ALA A 58 4.73 -1.25 -5.94
CA ALA A 58 4.49 0.07 -5.38
C ALA A 58 5.77 0.91 -5.29
N LEU A 59 6.91 0.28 -4.94
CA LEU A 59 8.25 0.88 -4.98
C LEU A 59 8.66 1.26 -6.41
N SER A 60 8.51 0.34 -7.38
CA SER A 60 8.90 0.56 -8.78
C SER A 60 8.12 1.68 -9.46
N VAL A 61 6.84 1.86 -9.12
CA VAL A 61 6.01 2.95 -9.66
C VAL A 61 6.21 4.26 -8.89
N GLY A 62 6.97 4.25 -7.78
CA GLY A 62 7.25 5.44 -6.97
C GLY A 62 6.10 5.88 -6.08
N LEU A 63 5.15 4.99 -5.79
CA LEU A 63 4.04 5.27 -4.87
C LEU A 63 4.51 5.32 -3.40
N ILE A 64 5.55 4.55 -3.09
CA ILE A 64 6.20 4.47 -1.78
C ILE A 64 7.72 4.41 -1.97
N LYS A 65 8.47 4.72 -0.91
CA LYS A 65 9.91 4.41 -0.79
C LYS A 65 10.15 3.71 0.53
N GLY A 66 11.10 2.79 0.55
CA GLY A 66 11.37 1.95 1.71
C GLY A 66 12.31 0.80 1.39
N ASN A 67 12.47 -0.09 2.36
CA ASN A 67 13.23 -1.33 2.25
C ASN A 67 12.36 -2.51 2.67
N ILE A 68 12.53 -3.65 1.99
CA ILE A 68 11.86 -4.91 2.33
C ILE A 68 12.85 -5.77 3.12
N ASP A 69 12.43 -6.26 4.27
CA ASP A 69 13.10 -7.31 5.03
C ASP A 69 12.30 -8.60 4.87
N GLU A 70 12.77 -9.45 3.96
CA GLU A 70 12.09 -10.70 3.64
C GLU A 70 12.30 -11.77 4.72
N ILE A 71 13.36 -11.68 5.52
CA ILE A 71 13.68 -12.65 6.57
C ILE A 71 12.72 -12.44 7.74
N ASP A 72 12.59 -11.20 8.19
CA ASP A 72 11.67 -10.83 9.27
C ASP A 72 10.22 -10.60 8.79
N LYS A 73 9.98 -10.71 7.47
CA LYS A 73 8.68 -10.47 6.81
C LYS A 73 8.11 -9.09 7.15
N LYS A 74 8.94 -8.06 7.00
CA LYS A 74 8.63 -6.66 7.30
C LYS A 74 9.00 -5.74 6.16
N VAL A 75 8.35 -4.58 6.12
CA VAL A 75 8.66 -3.50 5.19
C VAL A 75 8.82 -2.22 5.97
N GLN A 76 9.99 -1.60 5.83
CA GLN A 76 10.27 -0.30 6.41
C GLN A 76 9.96 0.79 5.38
N MET A 77 8.92 1.58 5.62
CA MET A 77 8.53 2.66 4.73
C MET A 77 9.18 3.98 5.17
N THR A 78 9.86 4.65 4.24
CA THR A 78 10.51 5.94 4.49
C THR A 78 9.72 7.11 3.92
N TRP A 79 8.94 6.86 2.88
CA TRP A 79 8.15 7.89 2.20
C TRP A 79 6.97 7.28 1.46
N VAL A 80 5.91 8.08 1.30
CA VAL A 80 4.72 7.74 0.53
C VAL A 80 4.33 8.94 -0.30
N GLN A 81 3.88 8.70 -1.54
CA GLN A 81 3.49 9.76 -2.45
C GLN A 81 2.31 10.56 -1.86
N PRO A 82 2.44 11.89 -1.70
CA PRO A 82 1.35 12.74 -1.25
C PRO A 82 0.16 12.64 -2.20
N ARG A 83 -1.04 12.59 -1.63
CA ARG A 83 -2.30 12.64 -2.38
C ARG A 83 -3.09 13.86 -1.95
N VAL A 84 -4.16 14.18 -2.68
CA VAL A 84 -5.16 15.14 -2.21
C VAL A 84 -5.67 14.59 -0.88
N LEU A 85 -5.28 15.25 0.20
CA LEU A 85 -5.67 14.90 1.56
C LEU A 85 -7.11 15.35 1.76
N ASP A 86 -7.94 14.49 2.33
CA ASP A 86 -9.23 14.92 2.86
C ASP A 86 -8.99 15.90 4.03
N LEU A 87 -9.93 16.82 4.28
CA LEU A 87 -9.84 17.82 5.36
C LEU A 87 -9.59 17.17 6.74
N ASN A 88 -10.04 15.92 6.92
CA ASN A 88 -9.78 15.12 8.11
C ASN A 88 -8.32 14.66 8.22
N GLN A 89 -7.66 14.35 7.11
CA GLN A 89 -6.25 13.95 7.08
C GLN A 89 -5.31 15.13 7.30
N VAL A 90 -5.69 16.34 6.87
CA VAL A 90 -4.92 17.58 7.15
C VAL A 90 -4.80 17.85 8.66
N ARG A 91 -5.83 17.49 9.45
CA ARG A 91 -5.81 17.66 10.91
C ARG A 91 -4.87 16.69 11.63
N ALA A 92 -4.59 15.53 11.05
CA ALA A 92 -3.71 14.52 11.63
C ALA A 92 -2.20 14.80 11.39
N VAL A 93 -1.87 15.82 10.59
CA VAL A 93 -0.49 16.24 10.29
C VAL A 93 -0.02 17.35 11.25
N ASN A 94 -0.85 17.78 12.21
CA ASN A 94 -0.50 18.79 13.22
C ASN A 94 -0.40 18.20 14.63
#